data_AF-A0A3C0R473-F1
#
_entry.id   AF-A0A3C0R473-F1
#
_cell.length_a   1.000
_cell.length_b   1.000
_cell.length_c   1.000
_cell.angle_alpha   90.00
_cell.angle_beta   90.00
_cell.angle_gamma   90.00
#
_symmetry.space_group_name_H-M   'P 1'
#
loop_
_entity.id
_entity.type
_entity.pdbx_description
1 polymer ?
#
loop_
_entity_poly.entity_id
_entity_poly.type
_entity_poly.pdbx_seq_one_letter_code
_entity_poly.pdbx_strand_id
1 'polypeptide(L)'
;IGHTRYSTTGTSTIKNAQPFVVDCVRGQMAIAHNGNLINADLLRDELEHKGSIFQTTADSEIILHLLARPADNGTSVLSALRRIEGAFSLLIMSERELIAVRDPFGWRPLSLGKLDGAYILASETCAFDLIHAEFIREIEPGEVLIIDENGLRSEFPFQPQQPAFCMFEYVYFARP
;
A
#
# COMPACT_ATOMS: atom_id res chain seq x y z
N ILE A 1 10.91 -3.16 -3.32
CA ILE A 1 9.76 -3.82 -2.64
C ILE A 1 9.42 -5.13 -3.33
N GLY A 2 8.76 -6.07 -2.65
CA GLY A 2 8.33 -7.37 -3.20
C GLY A 2 6.88 -7.69 -2.84
N HIS A 3 6.25 -8.60 -3.59
CA HIS A 3 4.85 -9.00 -3.36
C HIS A 3 4.61 -10.47 -3.71
N THR A 4 3.90 -11.18 -2.83
CA THR A 4 3.43 -12.56 -3.06
C THR A 4 1.92 -12.53 -3.29
N ARG A 5 1.47 -12.86 -4.51
CA ARG A 5 0.06 -12.72 -4.90
C ARG A 5 -0.76 -13.97 -4.60
N TYR A 6 -1.84 -13.80 -3.85
CA TYR A 6 -3.01 -14.68 -3.88
C TYR A 6 -4.03 -14.10 -4.87
N SER A 7 -4.52 -14.90 -5.83
CA SER A 7 -5.45 -14.41 -6.86
C SER A 7 -6.88 -14.35 -6.30
N THR A 8 -7.24 -13.24 -5.65
CA THR A 8 -8.59 -12.97 -5.13
C THR A 8 -9.52 -12.39 -6.20
N THR A 9 -9.05 -11.35 -6.89
CA THR A 9 -9.78 -10.58 -7.91
C THR A 9 -8.91 -10.38 -9.17
N GLY A 10 -9.56 -10.29 -10.33
CA GLY A 10 -8.91 -10.23 -11.64
C GLY A 10 -8.36 -11.56 -12.13
N THR A 11 -8.00 -11.63 -13.42
CA THR A 11 -7.52 -12.86 -14.06
C THR A 11 -6.17 -13.29 -13.46
N SER A 12 -5.94 -14.60 -13.34
CA SER A 12 -4.64 -15.14 -12.92
C SER A 12 -3.65 -15.08 -14.09
N THR A 13 -3.13 -13.89 -14.36
CA THR A 13 -2.14 -13.64 -15.42
C THR A 13 -0.92 -12.96 -14.84
N ILE A 14 0.24 -13.17 -15.48
CA ILE A 14 1.50 -12.53 -15.09
C ILE A 14 1.42 -11.01 -15.11
N LYS A 15 0.55 -10.44 -15.96
CA LYS A 15 0.28 -9.00 -16.04
C LYS A 15 -0.29 -8.42 -14.74
N ASN A 16 -0.91 -9.26 -13.91
CA ASN A 16 -1.46 -8.86 -12.62
C ASN A 16 -0.48 -9.15 -11.45
N ALA A 17 0.74 -9.60 -11.74
CA ALA A 17 1.78 -9.79 -10.73
C ALA A 17 2.35 -8.43 -10.31
N GLN A 18 2.40 -8.21 -9.00
CA GLN A 18 2.97 -7.02 -8.38
C GLN A 18 4.43 -7.31 -7.93
N PRO A 19 5.27 -6.29 -7.71
CA PRO A 19 4.96 -4.86 -7.76
C PRO A 19 4.65 -4.32 -9.15
N PHE A 20 3.68 -3.41 -9.27
CA PHE A 20 3.51 -2.64 -10.50
C PHE A 20 4.45 -1.45 -10.51
N VAL A 21 5.11 -1.22 -11.64
CA VAL A 21 6.06 -0.13 -11.84
C VAL A 21 5.53 0.76 -12.96
N VAL A 22 5.52 2.08 -12.72
CA VAL A 22 5.10 3.07 -13.71
C VAL A 22 6.07 4.24 -13.73
N ASP A 23 6.25 4.81 -14.91
CA ASP A 23 6.90 6.10 -15.07
C ASP A 23 5.83 7.19 -15.08
N CYS A 24 6.00 8.21 -14.24
CA CYS A 24 5.09 9.36 -14.18
C CYS A 24 5.87 10.67 -14.13
N VAL A 25 5.17 11.80 -14.10
CA VAL A 25 5.80 13.14 -14.01
C VAL A 25 6.69 13.31 -12.77
N ARG A 26 6.51 12.46 -11.75
CA ARG A 26 7.28 12.48 -10.49
C ARG A 26 8.47 11.52 -10.51
N GLY A 27 8.75 10.88 -11.64
CA GLY A 27 9.73 9.81 -11.78
C GLY A 27 9.08 8.42 -11.72
N GLN A 28 9.92 7.41 -11.53
CA GLN A 28 9.48 6.03 -11.45
C GLN A 28 8.91 5.71 -10.06
N MET A 29 7.77 5.02 -10.04
CA MET A 29 7.11 4.56 -8.82
C MET A 29 6.75 3.09 -8.94
N ALA A 30 6.94 2.36 -7.84
CA ALA A 30 6.51 0.98 -7.69
C ALA A 30 5.46 0.86 -6.57
N ILE A 31 4.47 -0.03 -6.74
CA ILE A 31 3.47 -0.33 -5.70
C ILE A 31 3.30 -1.82 -5.48
N ALA A 32 3.13 -2.21 -4.22
CA ALA A 32 2.63 -3.51 -3.79
C ALA A 32 1.43 -3.30 -2.85
N HIS A 33 0.38 -4.11 -3.02
CA HIS A 33 -0.90 -3.96 -2.34
C HIS A 33 -1.41 -5.31 -1.87
N ASN A 34 -1.67 -5.40 -0.57
CA ASN A 34 -2.43 -6.48 0.05
C ASN A 34 -3.78 -5.92 0.51
N GLY A 35 -4.88 -6.36 -0.10
CA GLY A 35 -6.19 -5.79 0.18
C GLY A 35 -7.17 -5.92 -0.97
N ASN A 36 -8.26 -5.18 -0.87
CA ASN A 36 -9.28 -5.03 -1.90
C ASN A 36 -9.97 -3.67 -1.74
N LEU A 37 -10.12 -2.96 -2.86
CA LEU A 37 -10.80 -1.68 -2.91
C LEU A 37 -12.28 -1.90 -3.23
N ILE A 38 -13.17 -1.40 -2.38
CA ILE A 38 -14.62 -1.57 -2.57
C ILE A 38 -15.19 -0.56 -3.57
N ASN A 39 -14.51 0.58 -3.77
CA ASN A 39 -14.89 1.62 -4.72
C ASN A 39 -14.01 1.61 -5.99
N ALA A 40 -13.37 0.48 -6.31
CA ALA A 40 -12.49 0.32 -7.46
C ALA A 40 -13.18 0.70 -8.79
N ASP A 41 -14.37 0.18 -9.04
CA ASP A 41 -15.10 0.40 -10.30
C ASP A 41 -15.43 1.89 -10.50
N LEU A 42 -15.90 2.57 -9.44
CA LEU A 42 -16.19 4.00 -9.47
C LEU A 42 -14.94 4.84 -9.78
N LEU A 43 -13.81 4.51 -9.13
CA LEU A 43 -12.55 5.20 -9.35
C LEU A 43 -12.00 4.95 -10.75
N ARG A 44 -12.09 3.70 -11.24
CA ARG A 44 -11.70 3.33 -12.60
C ARG A 44 -12.49 4.12 -13.63
N ASP A 45 -13.82 4.11 -13.54
CA ASP A 45 -14.70 4.83 -14.46
C ASP A 45 -14.34 6.32 -14.51
N GLU A 46 -14.15 6.97 -13.36
CA GLU A 46 -13.75 8.38 -13.31
C GLU A 46 -12.38 8.63 -13.97
N LEU A 47 -11.42 7.73 -13.73
CA LEU A 47 -10.08 7.83 -14.29
C LEU A 47 -10.08 7.63 -15.82
N GLU A 48 -10.86 6.68 -16.32
CA GLU A 48 -11.05 6.41 -17.76
C GLU A 48 -11.73 7.59 -18.47
N HIS A 49 -12.78 8.18 -17.88
CA HIS A 49 -13.43 9.38 -18.42
C HIS A 49 -12.49 10.60 -18.48
N LYS A 50 -11.46 10.62 -17.64
CA LYS A 50 -10.39 11.63 -17.63
C LYS A 50 -9.20 11.25 -18.53
N GLY A 51 -9.32 10.18 -19.32
CA GLY A 51 -8.32 9.76 -20.32
C GLY A 51 -7.25 8.79 -19.82
N SER A 52 -7.42 8.20 -18.62
CA SER A 52 -6.48 7.18 -18.13
C SER A 52 -6.71 5.86 -18.87
N ILE A 53 -5.63 5.17 -19.24
CA ILE A 53 -5.68 3.87 -19.92
C ILE A 53 -5.15 2.82 -18.94
N PHE A 54 -5.96 1.82 -18.64
CA PHE A 54 -5.60 0.71 -17.78
C PHE A 54 -5.16 -0.52 -18.60
N GLN A 55 -4.09 -1.16 -18.15
CA GLN A 55 -3.55 -2.38 -18.77
C GLN A 55 -3.91 -3.65 -18.00
N THR A 56 -4.36 -3.50 -16.75
CA THR A 56 -4.71 -4.58 -15.84
C THR A 56 -6.12 -4.38 -15.27
N THR A 57 -6.63 -5.41 -14.60
CA THR A 57 -7.86 -5.34 -13.82
C THR A 57 -7.58 -5.24 -12.32
N ALA A 58 -6.34 -4.95 -11.94
CA ALA A 58 -5.91 -4.99 -10.55
C ALA A 58 -6.11 -3.62 -9.89
N ASP A 59 -6.67 -3.62 -8.68
CA ASP A 59 -6.88 -2.43 -7.86
C ASP A 59 -5.63 -1.56 -7.72
N SER A 60 -4.45 -2.18 -7.63
CA SER A 60 -3.18 -1.46 -7.45
C SER A 60 -2.86 -0.51 -8.60
N GLU A 61 -3.35 -0.77 -9.83
CA GLU A 61 -3.19 0.15 -10.96
C GLU A 61 -4.05 1.42 -10.78
N ILE A 62 -5.24 1.29 -10.19
CA ILE A 62 -6.10 2.44 -9.84
C ILE A 62 -5.37 3.35 -8.85
N ILE A 63 -4.75 2.77 -7.82
CA ILE A 63 -3.95 3.52 -6.84
C ILE A 63 -2.80 4.25 -7.52
N LEU A 64 -2.09 3.61 -8.45
CA LEU A 64 -1.03 4.24 -9.22
C LEU A 64 -1.54 5.43 -10.04
N HIS A 65 -2.66 5.29 -10.76
CA HIS A 65 -3.24 6.39 -11.52
C HIS A 65 -3.67 7.56 -10.62
N LEU A 66 -4.14 7.29 -9.40
CA LEU A 66 -4.45 8.32 -8.41
C LEU A 66 -3.19 9.06 -7.93
N LEU A 67 -2.11 8.32 -7.63
CA LEU A 67 -0.85 8.88 -7.12
C LEU A 67 0.02 9.54 -8.20
N ALA A 68 -0.11 9.11 -9.46
CA ALA A 68 0.65 9.66 -10.60
C ALA A 68 0.16 11.05 -11.01
N ARG A 69 -1.04 11.46 -10.57
CA ARG A 69 -1.58 12.78 -10.86
C ARG A 69 -0.90 13.85 -10.00
N PRO A 70 -0.68 15.05 -10.55
CA PRO A 70 -0.22 16.17 -9.75
C PRO A 70 -1.24 16.45 -8.64
N ALA A 71 -0.75 16.74 -7.44
CA ALA A 71 -1.64 17.09 -6.36
C ALA A 71 -2.30 18.45 -6.65
N ASP A 72 -3.61 18.53 -6.46
CA ASP A 72 -4.32 19.79 -6.62
C ASP A 72 -3.96 20.74 -5.45
N ASN A 73 -3.66 21.99 -5.78
CA ASN A 73 -3.59 23.11 -4.84
C ASN A 73 -2.69 22.90 -3.59
N GLY A 74 -1.49 22.35 -3.77
CA GLY A 74 -0.50 22.20 -2.68
C GLY A 74 -0.83 21.12 -1.65
N THR A 75 -1.80 20.25 -1.95
CA THR A 75 -2.06 19.05 -1.13
C THR A 75 -0.95 18.02 -1.29
N SER A 76 -0.72 17.18 -0.27
CA SER A 76 0.21 16.05 -0.41
C SER A 76 -0.34 15.05 -1.43
N VAL A 77 0.50 14.37 -2.19
CA VAL A 77 0.04 13.28 -3.09
C VAL A 77 -0.63 12.16 -2.32
N LEU A 78 -0.29 12.01 -1.04
CA LEU A 78 -0.97 11.10 -0.12
C LEU A 78 -2.46 11.45 0.10
N SER A 79 -2.88 12.68 -0.23
CA SER A 79 -4.30 13.05 -0.22
C SER A 79 -5.13 12.23 -1.20
N ALA A 80 -4.54 11.73 -2.29
CA ALA A 80 -5.21 10.85 -3.23
C ALA A 80 -5.63 9.52 -2.57
N LEU A 81 -4.90 9.08 -1.54
CA LEU A 81 -5.24 7.87 -0.77
C LEU A 81 -6.56 8.00 -0.01
N ARG A 82 -6.97 9.24 0.35
CA ARG A 82 -8.26 9.49 1.02
C ARG A 82 -9.48 9.12 0.19
N ARG A 83 -9.29 8.96 -1.12
CA ARG A 83 -10.35 8.59 -2.07
C ARG A 83 -10.59 7.09 -2.15
N ILE A 84 -9.66 6.31 -1.61
CA ILE A 84 -9.68 4.86 -1.69
C ILE A 84 -10.47 4.33 -0.50
N GLU A 85 -11.42 3.44 -0.76
CA GLU A 85 -12.22 2.78 0.27
C GLU A 85 -12.00 1.27 0.21
N GLY A 86 -11.93 0.63 1.38
CA GLY A 86 -11.78 -0.82 1.50
C GLY A 86 -10.68 -1.20 2.47
N ALA A 87 -10.15 -2.41 2.27
CA ALA A 87 -9.07 -2.98 3.07
C ALA A 87 -7.77 -2.82 2.30
N PHE A 88 -6.72 -2.26 2.89
CA PHE A 88 -5.43 -2.19 2.21
C PHE A 88 -4.26 -2.01 3.15
N SER A 89 -3.19 -2.73 2.84
CA SER A 89 -1.83 -2.41 3.22
C SER A 89 -1.02 -2.22 1.96
N LEU A 90 -0.35 -1.08 1.84
CA LEU A 90 0.39 -0.68 0.65
C LEU A 90 1.86 -0.48 0.99
N LEU A 91 2.72 -0.87 0.05
CA LEU A 91 4.08 -0.38 -0.05
C LEU A 91 4.22 0.37 -1.36
N ILE A 92 4.66 1.61 -1.29
CA ILE A 92 4.95 2.46 -2.45
C ILE A 92 6.42 2.85 -2.37
N MET A 93 7.15 2.70 -3.47
CA MET A 93 8.57 3.01 -3.53
C MET A 93 8.85 3.93 -4.71
N SER A 94 9.61 4.99 -4.46
CA SER A 94 10.22 5.82 -5.50
C SER A 94 11.74 5.76 -5.38
N GLU A 95 12.44 6.54 -6.19
CA GLU A 95 13.90 6.69 -6.10
C GLU A 95 14.38 7.28 -4.76
N ARG A 96 13.50 8.01 -4.03
CA ARG A 96 13.89 8.79 -2.85
C ARG A 96 13.25 8.32 -1.55
N GLU A 97 12.11 7.66 -1.62
CA GLU A 97 11.34 7.29 -0.43
C GLU A 97 10.64 5.94 -0.57
N LEU A 98 10.51 5.27 0.58
CA LEU A 98 9.66 4.10 0.79
C LEU A 98 8.50 4.52 1.69
N ILE A 99 7.28 4.29 1.22
CA ILE A 99 6.05 4.65 1.91
C ILE A 99 5.29 3.37 2.24
N ALA A 100 4.87 3.22 3.49
CA ALA A 100 3.95 2.20 3.96
C ALA A 100 2.62 2.84 4.33
N VAL A 101 1.50 2.23 3.93
CA VAL A 101 0.16 2.73 4.25
C VAL A 101 -0.66 1.58 4.81
N ARG A 102 -1.37 1.83 5.91
CA ARG A 102 -2.40 0.92 6.43
C ARG A 102 -3.76 1.62 6.40
N ASP A 103 -4.79 0.90 5.97
CA ASP A 103 -6.15 1.46 5.89
C ASP A 103 -6.65 1.94 7.27
N PRO A 104 -7.62 2.88 7.33
CA PRO A 104 -8.08 3.50 8.58
C PRO A 104 -8.65 2.52 9.60
N PHE A 105 -9.12 1.35 9.15
CA PHE A 105 -9.67 0.31 10.01
C PHE A 105 -8.61 -0.72 10.44
N GLY A 106 -7.44 -0.73 9.81
CA GLY A 106 -6.34 -1.64 10.09
C GLY A 106 -6.63 -3.08 9.68
N TRP A 107 -7.44 -3.32 8.64
CA TRP A 107 -7.91 -4.67 8.29
C TRP A 107 -6.78 -5.62 7.92
N ARG A 108 -5.83 -5.14 7.10
CA ARG A 108 -4.66 -5.93 6.69
C ARG A 108 -3.47 -5.63 7.59
N PRO A 109 -2.66 -6.64 7.95
CA PRO A 109 -1.51 -6.44 8.81
C PRO A 109 -0.35 -5.82 8.03
N LEU A 110 0.38 -4.94 8.72
CA LEU A 110 1.60 -4.34 8.24
C LEU A 110 2.46 -3.99 9.45
N SER A 111 3.70 -4.47 9.46
CA SER A 111 4.62 -4.35 10.58
C SER A 111 5.92 -3.70 10.14
N LEU A 112 6.55 -3.00 11.07
CA LEU A 112 7.84 -2.34 10.93
C LEU A 112 8.90 -3.09 11.75
N GLY A 113 10.02 -3.39 11.10
CA GLY A 113 11.22 -3.94 11.71
C GLY A 113 12.48 -3.15 11.35
N LYS A 114 13.61 -3.56 11.92
CA LYS A 114 14.93 -2.98 11.67
C LYS A 114 16.00 -4.07 11.53
N LEU A 115 16.92 -3.89 10.59
CA LEU A 115 18.11 -4.73 10.45
C LEU A 115 19.28 -3.85 10.00
N ASP A 116 20.40 -3.91 10.72
CA ASP A 116 21.64 -3.18 10.39
C ASP A 116 21.44 -1.70 10.07
N GLY A 117 20.55 -1.03 10.81
CA GLY A 117 20.22 0.39 10.60
C GLY A 117 19.15 0.66 9.55
N ALA A 118 18.81 -0.31 8.70
CA ALA A 118 17.76 -0.21 7.68
C ALA A 118 16.39 -0.59 8.23
N TYR A 119 15.35 0.10 7.75
CA TYR A 119 13.95 -0.22 8.07
C TYR A 119 13.41 -1.29 7.13
N ILE A 120 12.62 -2.21 7.67
CA ILE A 120 12.00 -3.32 6.93
C ILE A 120 10.49 -3.29 7.20
N LEU A 121 9.70 -3.50 6.15
CA LEU A 121 8.25 -3.58 6.23
C LEU A 121 7.78 -4.94 5.73
N ALA A 122 6.86 -5.57 6.45
CA ALA A 122 6.30 -6.87 6.08
C ALA A 122 4.84 -6.99 6.54
N SER A 123 4.05 -7.83 5.86
CA SER A 123 2.68 -8.13 6.31
C SER A 123 2.64 -8.97 7.58
N GLU A 124 3.66 -9.79 7.85
CA GLU A 124 3.72 -10.65 9.03
C GLU A 124 5.12 -10.60 9.67
N THR A 125 5.17 -10.67 11.00
CA THR A 125 6.43 -10.58 11.77
C THR A 125 7.35 -11.77 11.57
N CYS A 126 6.83 -12.93 11.16
CA CYS A 126 7.67 -14.10 10.84
C CYS A 126 8.69 -13.81 9.72
N ALA A 127 8.41 -12.83 8.86
CA ALA A 127 9.37 -12.38 7.86
C ALA A 127 10.63 -11.78 8.50
N PHE A 128 10.49 -11.14 9.65
CA PHE A 128 11.60 -10.56 10.41
C PHE A 128 12.45 -11.65 11.06
N ASP A 129 11.82 -12.67 11.65
CA ASP A 129 12.53 -13.80 12.27
C ASP A 129 13.47 -14.51 11.28
N LEU A 130 13.00 -14.68 10.02
CA LEU A 130 13.76 -15.34 8.96
C LEU A 130 15.03 -14.61 8.54
N ILE A 131 15.04 -13.28 8.67
CA ILE A 131 16.18 -12.42 8.31
C ILE A 131 16.87 -11.82 9.54
N HIS A 132 16.46 -12.25 10.74
CA HIS A 132 16.94 -11.74 12.02
C HIS A 132 16.77 -10.22 12.20
N ALA A 133 15.69 -9.65 11.66
CA ALA A 133 15.34 -8.27 11.90
C ALA A 133 14.63 -8.10 13.26
N GLU A 134 14.93 -7.00 13.94
CA GLU A 134 14.24 -6.60 15.17
C GLU A 134 12.84 -6.09 14.83
N PHE A 135 11.80 -6.64 15.46
CA PHE A 135 10.46 -6.07 15.40
C PHE A 135 10.39 -4.76 16.19
N ILE A 136 9.93 -3.67 15.56
CA ILE A 136 9.73 -2.38 16.24
C ILE A 136 8.28 -2.25 16.72
N ARG A 137 7.33 -2.28 15.77
CA ARG A 137 5.89 -2.10 16.03
C ARG A 137 5.05 -2.47 14.80
N GLU A 138 3.74 -2.57 15.00
CA GLU A 138 2.80 -2.51 13.88
C GLU A 138 2.67 -1.09 13.33
N ILE A 139 2.33 -0.99 12.04
CA ILE A 139 1.84 0.25 11.43
C ILE A 139 0.42 0.49 11.94
N GLU A 140 0.15 1.68 12.42
CA GLU A 140 -1.15 2.02 13.02
C GLU A 140 -2.25 2.10 11.96
N PRO A 141 -3.52 1.80 12.31
CA PRO A 141 -4.65 2.03 11.40
C PRO A 141 -4.70 3.49 10.93
N GLY A 142 -4.74 3.69 9.61
CA GLY A 142 -4.70 5.03 9.01
C GLY A 142 -3.34 5.72 9.05
N GLU A 143 -2.27 5.01 9.38
CA GLU A 143 -0.92 5.55 9.30
C GLU A 143 -0.38 5.49 7.87
N VAL A 144 0.25 6.59 7.46
CA VAL A 144 1.19 6.65 6.35
C VAL A 144 2.59 6.85 6.91
N LEU A 145 3.39 5.80 6.88
CA LEU A 145 4.79 5.80 7.29
C LEU A 145 5.66 6.13 6.08
N ILE A 146 6.54 7.10 6.20
CA ILE A 146 7.45 7.52 5.13
C ILE A 146 8.90 7.39 5.61
N ILE A 147 9.71 6.69 4.83
CA ILE A 147 11.11 6.42 5.08
C ILE A 147 11.93 7.01 3.92
N ASP A 148 12.78 7.98 4.21
CA ASP A 148 13.68 8.60 3.25
C ASP A 148 15.07 8.87 3.87
N GLU A 149 15.90 9.65 3.18
CA GLU A 149 17.25 10.04 3.64
C GLU A 149 17.27 10.79 4.98
N ASN A 150 16.16 11.44 5.37
CA ASN A 150 16.01 12.15 6.64
C ASN A 150 15.51 11.23 7.77
N GLY A 151 15.24 9.95 7.47
CA GLY A 151 14.78 8.95 8.41
C GLY A 151 13.30 8.62 8.23
N LEU A 152 12.63 8.33 9.36
CA LEU A 152 11.28 7.80 9.41
C LEU A 152 10.31 8.82 10.01
N ARG A 153 9.19 9.06 9.34
CA ARG A 153 8.08 9.91 9.82
C ARG A 153 6.72 9.26 9.59
N SER A 154 5.75 9.64 10.41
CA SER A 154 4.36 9.17 10.31
C SER A 154 3.42 10.34 10.02
N GLU A 155 2.50 10.13 9.09
CA GLU A 155 1.39 11.03 8.79
C GLU A 155 0.06 10.28 8.95
N PHE A 156 -0.99 10.96 9.42
CA PHE A 156 -2.32 10.38 9.60
C PHE A 156 -3.33 11.16 8.76
N PRO A 157 -3.36 10.95 7.42
CA PRO A 157 -4.20 11.74 6.55
C PRO A 157 -5.67 11.34 6.62
N PHE A 158 -6.02 10.16 7.15
CA PHE A 158 -7.38 9.66 7.17
C PHE A 158 -8.16 10.14 8.41
N GLN A 159 -9.49 10.12 8.31
CA GLN A 159 -10.33 10.31 9.48
C GLN A 159 -10.20 9.09 10.41
N PRO A 160 -9.96 9.26 11.72
CA PRO A 160 -9.87 8.15 12.66
C PRO A 160 -11.12 7.26 12.60
N GLN A 161 -10.91 5.95 12.56
CA GLN A 161 -11.98 4.94 12.60
C GLN A 161 -11.81 4.04 13.82
N GLN A 162 -12.87 3.32 14.19
CA GLN A 162 -12.73 2.21 15.13
C GLN A 162 -12.01 1.04 14.42
N PRO A 163 -10.89 0.53 14.97
CA PRO A 163 -10.17 -0.58 14.36
C PRO A 163 -11.04 -1.83 14.23
N ALA A 164 -10.96 -2.49 13.08
CA ALA A 164 -11.73 -3.68 12.74
C ALA A 164 -10.83 -4.73 12.08
N PHE A 165 -9.79 -5.16 12.82
CA PHE A 165 -8.81 -6.13 12.34
C PHE A 165 -9.47 -7.43 11.83
N CYS A 166 -8.93 -8.01 10.75
CA CYS A 166 -9.50 -9.19 10.14
C CYS A 166 -9.29 -10.44 11.03
N MET A 167 -10.37 -10.94 11.66
CA MET A 167 -10.32 -12.14 12.52
C MET A 167 -9.79 -13.39 11.80
N PHE A 168 -9.97 -13.49 10.48
CA PHE A 168 -9.46 -14.61 9.69
C PHE A 168 -7.93 -14.66 9.63
N GLU A 169 -7.22 -13.54 9.85
CA GLU A 169 -5.76 -13.54 9.99
C GLU A 169 -5.35 -14.39 11.19
N TYR A 170 -5.99 -14.21 12.36
CA TYR A 170 -5.70 -15.00 13.57
C TYR A 170 -6.09 -16.47 13.46
N VAL A 171 -7.20 -16.76 12.76
CA VAL A 171 -7.77 -18.11 12.74
C VAL A 171 -7.14 -18.99 11.65
N TYR A 172 -6.63 -18.40 10.57
CA TYR A 172 -6.31 -19.16 9.37
C TYR A 172 -5.12 -18.64 8.53
N PHE A 173 -5.03 -17.33 8.27
CA PHE A 173 -4.09 -16.82 7.28
C PHE A 173 -2.68 -16.57 7.82
N ALA A 174 -2.55 -16.06 9.05
CA ALA A 174 -1.25 -15.77 9.62
C ALA A 174 -0.49 -17.07 9.97
N ARG A 175 0.83 -17.04 9.82
CA ARG A 175 1.67 -18.14 10.29
C ARG A 175 1.68 -18.20 11.82
N PRO A 176 1.64 -19.41 12.41
CA PRO A 176 1.79 -19.62 13.85
C PRO A 176 3.14 -19.16 14.41
#